data_AF-A0A2A6RIW0-F1
#
_entry.id   AF-A0A2A6RIW0-F1
#
_cell.length_a   1.000
_cell.length_b   1.000
_cell.length_c   1.000
_cell.angle_alpha   90.00
_cell.angle_beta   90.00
_cell.angle_gamma   90.00
#
_symmetry.space_group_name_H-M   'P 1'
#
loop_
_entity.id
_entity.type
_entity.pdbx_description
1 polymer ?
#
loop_
_entity_poly.entity_id
_entity_poly.type
_entity_poly.pdbx_seq_one_letter_code
_entity_poly.pdbx_strand_id
1 'polypeptide(L)'
;MRLFLSSEHTVERHLMKTKRWFGMLVTVLSFVLLASCGFGSGPGKTASDFMYELDRGNVSSAAKYFSADSRARFSSKITPAMTRMSQQIAARGGIKNITVVRENINGELADVILEISFHDGFGGREMFSMIKEEGEWKIIAR
;
A
#
# COMPACT_ATOMS: atom_id res chain seq x y z
N MET A 1 -45.46 65.33 2.31
CA MET A 1 -44.03 65.49 1.97
C MET A 1 -43.25 65.51 3.27
N ARG A 2 -42.14 64.73 3.35
CA ARG A 2 -41.39 64.25 4.55
C ARG A 2 -42.04 63.04 5.23
N LEU A 3 -41.71 61.81 4.81
CA LEU A 3 -40.45 61.05 4.97
C LEU A 3 -40.34 60.38 6.34
N PHE A 4 -40.11 59.07 6.28
CA PHE A 4 -39.15 58.32 7.08
C PHE A 4 -39.40 58.27 8.59
N LEU A 5 -39.54 57.05 9.10
CA LEU A 5 -38.78 56.50 10.24
C LEU A 5 -39.59 55.35 10.84
N SER A 6 -39.49 54.15 10.28
CA SER A 6 -39.76 52.92 11.04
C SER A 6 -39.30 51.66 10.31
N SER A 7 -38.10 51.66 9.73
CA SER A 7 -37.51 50.43 9.16
C SER A 7 -36.16 50.03 9.76
N GLU A 8 -35.69 50.74 10.79
CA GLU A 8 -34.31 50.54 11.29
C GLU A 8 -34.13 49.39 12.29
N HIS A 9 -35.19 48.74 12.79
CA HIS A 9 -35.04 47.78 13.89
C HIS A 9 -34.89 46.30 13.51
N THR A 10 -35.01 45.92 12.22
CA THR A 10 -35.04 44.48 11.86
C THR A 10 -33.71 43.95 11.30
N VAL A 11 -32.79 44.80 10.86
CA VAL A 11 -31.62 44.36 10.09
C VAL A 11 -30.47 43.81 10.97
N GLU A 12 -30.36 44.22 12.24
CA GLU A 12 -29.19 43.85 13.05
C GLU A 12 -29.18 42.42 13.61
N ARG A 13 -30.32 41.72 13.64
CA ARG A 13 -30.37 40.37 14.25
C ARG A 13 -29.81 39.24 13.38
N HIS A 14 -29.53 39.48 12.11
CA HIS A 14 -29.05 38.44 11.19
C HIS A 14 -27.53 38.42 10.96
N LEU A 15 -26.80 39.47 11.35
CA LEU A 15 -25.37 39.61 11.02
C LEU A 15 -24.42 38.90 12.00
N MET A 16 -24.87 38.48 13.19
CA MET A 16 -24.01 37.87 14.20
C MET A 16 -24.00 36.34 14.23
N LYS A 17 -24.87 35.64 13.47
CA LYS A 17 -24.88 34.16 13.44
C LYS A 17 -24.05 33.57 12.31
N THR A 18 -23.86 34.30 11.21
CA THR A 18 -23.15 33.81 10.01
C THR A 18 -21.64 33.90 10.13
N LYS A 19 -21.12 34.85 10.93
CA LYS A 19 -19.67 35.08 11.06
C LYS A 19 -18.94 34.10 12.00
N ARG A 20 -19.66 33.46 12.92
CA ARG A 20 -19.11 32.41 13.81
C ARG A 20 -19.14 31.01 13.20
N TRP A 21 -19.90 30.80 12.13
CA TRP A 21 -20.03 29.50 11.45
C TRP A 21 -19.06 29.33 10.29
N PHE A 22 -18.67 30.41 9.60
CA PHE A 22 -17.68 30.34 8.52
C PHE A 22 -16.26 30.05 9.01
N GLY A 23 -15.91 30.45 10.22
CA GLY A 23 -14.59 30.19 10.80
C GLY A 23 -14.35 28.74 11.21
N MET A 24 -15.41 28.00 11.57
CA MET A 24 -15.31 26.62 12.06
C MET A 24 -15.18 25.60 10.92
N LEU A 25 -15.69 25.92 9.72
CA LEU A 25 -15.67 25.03 8.55
C LEU A 25 -14.29 24.97 7.87
N VAL A 26 -13.50 26.05 7.96
CA VAL A 26 -12.15 26.12 7.38
C VAL A 26 -11.13 25.32 8.21
N THR A 27 -11.29 25.27 9.55
CA THR A 27 -10.35 24.55 10.43
C THR A 27 -10.49 23.03 10.35
N VAL A 28 -11.70 22.51 10.10
CA VAL A 28 -11.95 21.07 9.97
C VAL A 28 -11.41 20.51 8.64
N LEU A 29 -11.41 21.31 7.57
CA LEU A 29 -10.91 20.89 6.26
C LEU A 29 -9.38 20.72 6.21
N SER A 30 -8.63 21.43 7.07
CA SER A 30 -7.16 21.33 7.13
C SER A 30 -6.64 20.08 7.84
N PHE A 31 -7.42 19.42 8.69
CA PHE A 31 -6.99 18.19 9.39
C PHE A 31 -7.16 16.92 8.56
N VAL A 32 -7.97 16.94 7.49
CA VAL A 32 -8.20 15.76 6.63
C VAL A 32 -7.02 15.49 5.69
N LEU A 33 -6.21 16.50 5.35
CA LEU A 33 -5.10 16.36 4.41
C LEU A 33 -3.82 15.75 5.02
N LEU A 34 -3.75 15.61 6.34
CA LEU A 34 -2.61 15.00 7.05
C LEU A 34 -2.81 13.52 7.38
N ALA A 35 -3.99 12.96 7.10
CA ALA A 35 -4.26 11.53 7.22
C ALA A 35 -3.73 10.71 6.03
N SER A 36 -2.98 11.31 5.09
CA SER A 36 -2.21 10.59 4.07
C SER A 36 -0.85 10.11 4.62
N CYS A 37 -0.84 9.59 5.85
CA CYS A 37 0.29 8.81 6.34
C CYS A 37 0.18 7.41 5.75
N GLY A 38 0.83 7.20 4.59
CA GLY A 38 1.49 5.95 4.22
C GLY A 38 0.76 4.64 4.50
N PHE A 39 -0.53 4.53 4.16
CA PHE A 39 -1.29 3.28 4.28
C PHE A 39 -0.95 2.30 3.13
N GLY A 40 0.32 2.19 2.77
CA GLY A 40 0.84 1.16 1.87
C GLY A 40 1.41 0.01 2.69
N SER A 41 1.13 -1.23 2.32
CA SER A 41 1.76 -2.40 2.92
C SER A 41 3.28 -2.29 2.84
N GLY A 42 3.98 -2.45 3.96
CA GLY A 42 5.45 -2.43 4.01
C GLY A 42 6.08 -3.50 3.10
N PRO A 43 7.37 -3.36 2.73
CA PRO A 43 8.01 -4.24 1.76
C PRO A 43 7.98 -5.72 2.20
N GLY A 44 8.14 -6.01 3.49
CA GLY A 44 8.04 -7.34 4.08
C GLY A 44 6.66 -7.97 3.93
N LYS A 45 5.61 -7.17 4.10
CA LYS A 45 4.23 -7.62 3.86
C LYS A 45 4.01 -7.91 2.38
N THR A 46 4.44 -7.02 1.50
CA THR A 46 4.34 -7.18 0.05
C THR A 46 5.08 -8.44 -0.44
N ALA A 47 6.29 -8.71 0.05
CA ALA A 47 7.03 -9.93 -0.27
C ALA A 47 6.33 -11.20 0.26
N SER A 48 5.74 -11.13 1.46
CA SER A 48 4.97 -12.25 2.02
C SER A 48 3.71 -12.53 1.22
N ASP A 49 2.96 -11.48 0.85
CA ASP A 49 1.74 -11.59 0.04
C ASP A 49 2.05 -12.16 -1.36
N PHE A 50 3.19 -11.79 -1.96
CA PHE A 50 3.69 -12.41 -3.19
C PHE A 50 3.88 -13.93 -3.04
N MET A 51 4.52 -14.40 -1.97
CA MET A 51 4.70 -15.82 -1.71
C MET A 51 3.37 -16.55 -1.50
N TYR A 52 2.40 -15.92 -0.83
CA TYR A 52 1.05 -16.47 -0.67
C TYR A 52 0.25 -16.52 -1.96
N GLU A 53 0.46 -15.61 -2.92
CA GLU A 53 -0.16 -15.74 -4.25
C GLU A 53 0.41 -16.94 -5.01
N LEU A 54 1.71 -17.22 -4.87
CA LEU A 54 2.33 -18.39 -5.50
C LEU A 54 1.91 -19.72 -4.86
N ASP A 55 1.76 -19.75 -3.55
CA ASP A 55 1.19 -20.88 -2.82
C ASP A 55 -0.23 -21.20 -3.30
N ARG A 56 -1.03 -20.16 -3.59
CA ARG A 56 -2.37 -20.29 -4.17
C ARG A 56 -2.40 -20.62 -5.66
N GLY A 57 -1.25 -20.69 -6.33
CA GLY A 57 -1.17 -20.91 -7.79
C GLY A 57 -1.55 -19.69 -8.63
N ASN A 58 -1.72 -18.52 -8.02
CA ASN A 58 -2.17 -17.28 -8.68
C ASN A 58 -1.00 -16.55 -9.36
N VAL A 59 -0.34 -17.20 -10.32
CA VAL A 59 0.86 -16.66 -11.00
C VAL A 59 0.60 -15.29 -11.64
N SER A 60 -0.60 -15.06 -12.19
CA SER A 60 -0.98 -13.76 -12.79
C SER A 60 -1.06 -12.63 -11.75
N SER A 61 -1.57 -12.91 -10.55
CA SER A 61 -1.59 -11.95 -9.44
C SER A 61 -0.19 -11.72 -8.88
N ALA A 62 0.58 -12.79 -8.71
CA ALA A 62 1.97 -12.72 -8.26
C ALA A 62 2.84 -11.84 -9.18
N ALA A 63 2.59 -11.87 -10.49
CA ALA A 63 3.31 -11.03 -11.46
C ALA A 63 3.17 -9.52 -11.17
N LYS A 64 2.06 -9.08 -10.58
CA LYS A 64 1.79 -7.66 -10.29
C LYS A 64 2.65 -7.09 -9.17
N TYR A 65 3.29 -7.94 -8.39
CA TYR A 65 4.24 -7.54 -7.35
C TYR A 65 5.58 -7.11 -7.94
N PHE A 66 5.90 -7.44 -9.19
CA PHE A 66 7.13 -6.99 -9.84
C PHE A 66 7.02 -5.55 -10.34
N SER A 67 8.14 -4.83 -10.23
CA SER A 67 8.30 -3.47 -10.76
C SER A 67 8.00 -3.42 -12.26
N ALA A 68 7.57 -2.27 -12.74
CA ALA A 68 7.31 -2.08 -14.17
C ALA A 68 8.56 -2.39 -15.02
N ASP A 69 9.73 -1.92 -14.58
CA ASP A 69 11.01 -2.18 -15.25
C ASP A 69 11.36 -3.68 -15.25
N SER A 70 11.18 -4.38 -14.12
CA SER A 70 11.42 -5.83 -14.06
C SER A 70 10.49 -6.60 -15.01
N ARG A 71 9.20 -6.24 -15.04
CA ARG A 71 8.25 -6.86 -15.97
C ARG A 71 8.62 -6.58 -17.42
N ALA A 72 9.08 -5.38 -17.76
CA ALA A 72 9.51 -5.05 -19.11
C ALA A 72 10.76 -5.84 -19.53
N ARG A 73 11.80 -5.88 -18.68
CA ARG A 73 13.08 -6.52 -18.97
C ARG A 73 13.03 -8.04 -18.94
N PHE A 74 12.24 -8.61 -18.03
CA PHE A 74 12.20 -10.04 -17.76
C PHE A 74 10.84 -10.70 -18.03
N SER A 75 10.00 -10.06 -18.86
CA SER A 75 8.64 -10.53 -19.20
C SER A 75 8.56 -12.02 -19.54
N SER A 76 9.51 -12.52 -20.34
CA SER A 76 9.55 -13.93 -20.77
C SER A 76 10.04 -14.91 -19.70
N LYS A 77 10.69 -14.42 -18.63
CA LYS A 77 11.28 -15.25 -17.56
C LYS A 77 10.47 -15.22 -16.28
N ILE A 78 9.82 -14.11 -15.96
CA ILE A 78 9.06 -13.91 -14.70
C ILE A 78 7.95 -14.97 -14.58
N THR A 79 7.08 -15.10 -15.58
CA THR A 79 5.95 -16.04 -15.52
C THR A 79 6.42 -17.49 -15.39
N PRO A 80 7.35 -18.02 -16.22
CA PRO A 80 7.85 -19.39 -16.05
C PRO A 80 8.55 -19.62 -14.71
N ALA A 81 9.31 -18.64 -14.20
CA ALA A 81 9.97 -18.75 -12.91
C ALA A 81 8.96 -18.86 -11.76
N MET A 82 7.93 -18.02 -11.76
CA MET A 82 6.84 -18.07 -10.78
C MET A 82 6.05 -19.38 -10.87
N THR A 83 5.77 -19.88 -12.07
CA THR A 83 5.09 -21.18 -12.24
C THR A 83 5.92 -22.31 -11.64
N ARG A 84 7.23 -22.34 -11.88
CA ARG A 84 8.13 -23.34 -11.26
C ARG A 84 8.14 -23.21 -9.75
N MET A 85 8.20 -21.99 -9.22
CA MET A 85 8.20 -21.77 -7.78
C MET A 85 6.88 -22.20 -7.14
N SER A 86 5.74 -21.86 -7.75
CA SER A 86 4.42 -22.32 -7.31
C SER A 86 4.31 -23.85 -7.30
N GLN A 87 4.81 -24.53 -8.34
CA GLN A 87 4.86 -26.00 -8.39
C GLN A 87 5.75 -26.59 -7.28
N GLN A 88 6.89 -25.97 -7.00
CA GLN A 88 7.78 -26.40 -5.91
C GLN A 88 7.12 -26.23 -4.54
N ILE A 89 6.44 -25.10 -4.31
CA ILE A 89 5.69 -24.85 -3.08
C ILE A 89 4.60 -25.91 -2.92
N ALA A 90 3.82 -26.18 -3.97
CA ALA A 90 2.77 -27.20 -3.95
C ALA A 90 3.33 -28.61 -3.70
N ALA A 91 4.47 -28.95 -4.31
CA ALA A 91 5.15 -30.24 -4.09
C ALA A 91 5.63 -30.43 -2.64
N ARG A 92 5.80 -29.35 -1.88
CA ARG A 92 6.14 -29.36 -0.44
C ARG A 92 4.91 -29.32 0.48
N GLY A 93 3.71 -29.46 -0.09
CA GLY A 93 2.45 -29.41 0.66
C GLY A 93 1.98 -27.99 0.99
N GLY A 94 2.53 -26.97 0.33
CA GLY A 94 2.19 -25.57 0.55
C GLY A 94 2.93 -24.91 1.71
N ILE A 95 2.76 -23.60 1.82
CA ILE A 95 3.38 -22.78 2.85
C ILE A 95 2.65 -22.95 4.19
N LYS A 96 3.38 -23.35 5.22
CA LYS A 96 2.90 -23.43 6.61
C LYS A 96 2.97 -22.08 7.32
N ASN A 97 4.11 -21.39 7.21
CA ASN A 97 4.32 -20.08 7.83
C ASN A 97 5.39 -19.28 7.08
N ILE A 98 5.21 -17.95 7.04
CA ILE A 98 6.18 -16.97 6.54
C ILE A 98 6.47 -15.98 7.66
N THR A 99 7.75 -15.75 7.95
CA THR A 99 8.19 -14.75 8.93
C THR A 99 9.14 -13.76 8.27
N VAL A 100 8.89 -12.46 8.41
CA VAL A 100 9.84 -11.42 7.99
C VAL A 100 10.96 -11.39 9.03
N VAL A 101 12.14 -11.91 8.68
CA VAL A 101 13.29 -11.95 9.59
C VAL A 101 14.17 -10.71 9.48
N ARG A 102 14.10 -10.02 8.34
CA ARG A 102 14.78 -8.73 8.14
C ARG A 102 13.99 -7.89 7.14
N GLU A 103 13.89 -6.62 7.46
CA GLU A 103 13.40 -5.57 6.57
C GLU A 103 14.35 -4.38 6.73
N ASN A 104 15.10 -4.06 5.68
CA ASN A 104 16.02 -2.91 5.66
C ASN A 104 15.56 -1.94 4.57
N ILE A 105 15.10 -0.75 4.98
CA ILE A 105 14.56 0.26 4.08
C ILE A 105 15.56 1.41 3.98
N ASN A 106 15.93 1.77 2.75
CA ASN A 106 16.80 2.90 2.42
C ASN A 106 16.13 3.77 1.35
N GLY A 107 15.36 4.77 1.82
CA GLY A 107 14.54 5.62 0.96
C GLY A 107 13.50 4.79 0.20
N GLU A 108 13.60 4.80 -1.13
CA GLU A 108 12.69 4.08 -2.02
C GLU A 108 13.16 2.66 -2.34
N LEU A 109 14.23 2.19 -1.72
CA LEU A 109 14.74 0.82 -1.88
C LEU A 109 14.60 0.04 -0.58
N ALA A 110 14.38 -1.27 -0.68
CA ALA A 110 14.37 -2.15 0.48
C ALA A 110 14.95 -3.54 0.16
N ASP A 111 15.57 -4.15 1.16
CA ASP A 111 15.92 -5.57 1.16
C ASP A 111 15.14 -6.28 2.27
N VAL A 112 14.44 -7.33 1.88
CA VAL A 112 13.60 -8.15 2.75
C VAL A 112 14.15 -9.57 2.77
N ILE A 113 14.25 -10.17 3.94
CA ILE A 113 14.51 -11.60 4.09
C ILE A 113 13.29 -12.23 4.76
N LEU A 114 12.71 -13.21 4.08
CA LEU A 114 11.63 -14.05 4.60
C LEU A 114 12.20 -15.40 5.03
N GLU A 115 11.73 -15.91 6.15
CA GLU A 115 11.91 -17.30 6.55
C GLU A 115 10.59 -18.04 6.30
N ILE A 116 10.67 -19.09 5.49
CA ILE A 116 9.50 -19.83 5.00
C ILE A 116 9.61 -21.25 5.52
N SER A 117 8.52 -21.74 6.10
CA SER A 117 8.36 -23.15 6.48
C SER A 117 7.21 -23.76 5.70
N PHE A 118 7.40 -24.98 5.22
CA PHE A 118 6.44 -25.75 4.45
C PHE A 118 5.80 -26.84 5.31
N HIS A 119 4.70 -27.41 4.83
CA HIS A 119 3.99 -28.47 5.55
C HIS A 119 4.76 -29.81 5.59
N ASP A 120 5.64 -30.05 4.62
CA ASP A 120 6.57 -31.19 4.61
C ASP A 120 7.66 -31.12 5.70
N GLY A 121 7.71 -30.03 6.48
CA GLY A 121 8.68 -29.81 7.56
C GLY A 121 9.99 -29.17 7.11
N PHE A 122 10.19 -28.98 5.80
CA PHE A 122 11.34 -28.24 5.27
C PHE A 122 11.07 -26.73 5.34
N GLY A 123 12.15 -25.96 5.23
CA GLY A 123 12.08 -24.51 5.19
C GLY A 123 13.36 -23.89 4.65
N GLY A 124 13.33 -22.59 4.45
CA GLY A 124 14.44 -21.84 3.89
C GLY A 124 14.27 -20.34 4.07
N ARG A 125 15.27 -19.59 3.61
CA ARG A 125 15.22 -18.14 3.58
C ARG A 125 15.25 -17.63 2.16
N GLU A 126 14.35 -16.71 1.87
CA GLU A 126 14.25 -16.05 0.58
C GLU A 126 14.54 -14.56 0.75
N MET A 127 15.36 -14.00 -0.13
CA MET A 127 15.72 -12.59 -0.12
C MET A 127 15.09 -11.88 -1.30
N PHE A 128 14.40 -10.78 -1.02
CA PHE A 128 13.79 -9.92 -2.02
C PHE A 128 14.41 -8.54 -1.95
N SER A 129 14.87 -8.05 -3.09
CA SER A 129 15.17 -6.64 -3.25
C SER A 129 13.99 -5.94 -3.90
N MET A 130 13.66 -4.77 -3.38
CA MET A 130 12.42 -4.08 -3.67
C MET A 130 12.67 -2.60 -3.93
N ILE A 131 11.80 -2.03 -4.75
CA ILE A 131 11.72 -0.60 -5.02
C ILE A 131 10.31 -0.12 -4.76
N LYS A 132 10.15 1.11 -4.28
CA LYS A 132 8.87 1.75 -4.13
C LYS A 132 8.53 2.51 -5.41
N GLU A 133 7.45 2.12 -6.07
CA GLU A 133 6.91 2.73 -7.28
C GLU A 133 5.52 3.28 -6.96
N GLU A 134 5.29 4.57 -7.17
CA GLU A 134 3.97 5.21 -6.95
C GLU A 134 3.38 4.97 -5.55
N GLY A 135 4.25 4.85 -4.54
CA GLY A 135 3.84 4.60 -3.15
C GLY A 135 3.68 3.12 -2.80
N GLU A 136 3.77 2.21 -3.76
CA GLU A 136 3.68 0.76 -3.56
C GLU A 136 5.05 0.08 -3.66
N TRP A 137 5.31 -0.87 -2.77
CA TRP A 137 6.52 -1.68 -2.88
C TRP A 137 6.38 -2.70 -4.01
N LYS A 138 7.45 -2.87 -4.79
CA LYS A 138 7.55 -3.79 -5.91
C LYS A 138 8.87 -4.57 -5.87
N ILE A 139 8.83 -5.82 -6.26
CA ILE A 139 9.98 -6.71 -6.34
C ILE A 139 10.82 -6.36 -7.59
N ILE A 140 12.13 -6.33 -7.42
CA ILE A 140 13.10 -6.19 -8.49
C ILE A 140 13.57 -7.60 -8.91
N ALA A 141 13.31 -7.98 -10.15
CA ALA A 141 13.89 -9.19 -10.74
C ALA A 141 15.37 -8.95 -11.10
N ARG A 142 16.21 -9.95 -10.88
CA ARG A 142 17.65 -9.91 -11.19
C ARG A 142 18.05 -11.17 -11.95
#